data_AF-A0AAV4WRP2-F1
#
_entry.id   AF-A0AAV4WRP2-F1
#
_cell.length_a   1.000
_cell.length_b   1.000
_cell.length_c   1.000
_cell.angle_alpha   90.00
_cell.angle_beta   90.00
_cell.angle_gamma   90.00
#
_symmetry.space_group_name_H-M   'P 1'
#
loop_
_entity.id
_entity.type
_entity.pdbx_description
1 polymer ?
#
loop_
_entity_poly.entity_id
_entity_poly.type
_entity_poly.pdbx_seq_one_letter_code
_entity_poly.pdbx_strand_id
1 'polypeptide(L)'
;MKGETTYSSSLISDPLHQDFCSSSLEVLSKVIQTCLGPRAKLKLLRHEEGGSAILTSSFRRLFHHLSVKNIFTKIVISTAKCQLKNFKAYLALVPPPSRILDDYNINMLNFEGAGVKESKLFRGILVPVSKIDANCFSNRNNKTGPYRLALFSTSLAGDADFPVKALEISGSFTALEIGLKHLEIIANKLILEKVHFVFCQKVIHPKVRKKLQKVGIFVLDRLGTEITKLIQFISGGCANASLVSDISYASLATCVVEQVGRKFYLRLEGGDVPFFTLVLGHCNAQAAAELQVVCGQAFSALFRILRSGKVCSGAGCAEIYTAHIWAAKVKEQSETIRDEVGCTLGQMRGASTAFLRSVTDACVAVHQGARLDFVTEHTHGHMWRAEEGQFPKQDDRCACARFCASGVDSGLFFRTSGFAGSTPGRPKTANLPIC
;
A
#
# COMPACT_ATOMS: atom_id res chain seq x y z
N MET A 1 -43.84 4.49 -41.69
CA MET A 1 -43.89 5.27 -40.44
C MET A 1 -43.31 4.40 -39.33
N LYS A 2 -42.12 4.76 -38.84
CA LYS A 2 -41.44 4.04 -37.74
C LYS A 2 -42.10 4.47 -36.43
N GLY A 3 -42.57 3.51 -35.64
CA GLY A 3 -43.11 3.77 -34.31
C GLY A 3 -41.98 4.09 -33.34
N GLU A 4 -41.95 5.32 -32.84
CA GLU A 4 -41.12 5.73 -31.71
C GLU A 4 -41.69 5.11 -30.42
N THR A 5 -40.96 4.16 -29.84
CA THR A 5 -41.20 3.72 -28.47
C THR A 5 -40.59 4.76 -27.53
N THR A 6 -41.43 5.64 -26.99
CA THR A 6 -41.09 6.52 -25.87
C THR A 6 -40.82 5.67 -24.62
N TYR A 7 -39.55 5.55 -24.24
CA TYR A 7 -39.17 5.05 -22.93
C TYR A 7 -39.54 6.10 -21.88
N SER A 8 -40.73 5.95 -21.29
CA SER A 8 -41.08 6.62 -20.05
C SER A 8 -40.21 6.02 -18.94
N SER A 9 -39.17 6.75 -18.53
CA SER A 9 -38.44 6.41 -17.31
C SER A 9 -39.31 6.82 -16.13
N SER A 10 -39.99 5.85 -15.52
CA SER A 10 -40.67 6.06 -14.25
C SER A 10 -39.60 6.32 -13.19
N LEU A 11 -39.51 7.58 -12.75
CA LEU A 11 -38.80 7.96 -11.54
C LEU A 11 -39.54 7.32 -10.36
N ILE A 12 -39.04 6.17 -9.90
CA ILE A 12 -39.50 5.56 -8.66
C ILE A 12 -38.84 6.34 -7.51
N SER A 13 -39.63 7.19 -6.87
CA SER A 13 -39.25 7.88 -5.64
C SER A 13 -39.40 6.91 -4.46
N ASP A 14 -38.54 5.89 -4.39
CA ASP A 14 -38.50 5.01 -3.23
C ASP A 14 -37.78 5.71 -2.07
N PRO A 15 -38.43 5.86 -0.91
CA PRO A 15 -37.82 6.57 0.18
C PRO A 15 -36.70 5.72 0.81
N LEU A 16 -35.56 6.36 1.07
CA LEU A 16 -34.34 5.75 1.64
C LEU A 16 -34.54 5.01 2.98
N HIS A 17 -35.70 5.17 3.63
CA HIS A 17 -36.03 4.55 4.91
C HIS A 17 -36.57 3.12 4.79
N GLN A 18 -36.75 2.56 3.58
CA GLN A 18 -37.17 1.17 3.46
C GLN A 18 -36.17 0.22 4.14
N ASP A 19 -36.68 -0.71 4.94
CA ASP A 19 -35.88 -1.62 5.80
C ASP A 19 -34.81 -2.41 5.03
N PHE A 20 -35.07 -2.71 3.77
CA PHE A 20 -34.11 -3.41 2.91
C PHE A 20 -32.82 -2.59 2.64
N CYS A 21 -32.96 -1.27 2.52
CA CYS A 21 -31.86 -0.34 2.27
C CYS A 21 -31.03 -0.08 3.54
N SER A 22 -31.71 0.20 4.65
CA SER A 22 -31.08 0.43 5.95
C SER A 22 -30.35 -0.82 6.44
N SER A 23 -30.99 -1.99 6.39
CA SER A 23 -30.40 -3.25 6.87
C SER A 23 -29.08 -3.59 6.16
N SER A 24 -29.03 -3.41 4.84
CA SER A 24 -27.82 -3.69 4.05
C SER A 24 -26.67 -2.76 4.44
N LEU A 25 -26.95 -1.47 4.64
CA LEU A 25 -25.97 -0.46 5.04
C LEU A 25 -25.52 -0.65 6.48
N GLU A 26 -26.41 -1.07 7.39
CA GLU A 26 -26.07 -1.40 8.76
C GLU A 26 -25.11 -2.58 8.85
N VAL A 27 -25.33 -3.64 8.04
CA VAL A 27 -24.40 -4.77 7.95
C VAL A 27 -23.03 -4.30 7.46
N LEU A 28 -22.99 -3.49 6.40
CA LEU A 28 -21.73 -2.93 5.91
C LEU A 28 -21.03 -2.09 6.99
N SER A 29 -21.79 -1.24 7.69
CA SER A 29 -21.27 -0.39 8.77
C SER A 29 -20.65 -1.22 9.89
N LYS A 30 -21.33 -2.26 10.38
CA LYS A 30 -20.81 -3.19 11.41
C LYS A 30 -19.52 -3.88 10.97
N VAL A 31 -19.46 -4.33 9.71
CA VAL A 31 -18.24 -4.93 9.14
C VAL A 31 -17.10 -3.90 9.12
N ILE A 32 -17.38 -2.66 8.75
CA ILE A 32 -16.38 -1.60 8.66
C ILE A 32 -15.87 -1.19 10.05
N GLN A 33 -16.77 -0.95 11.01
CA GLN A 33 -16.44 -0.50 12.36
C GLN A 33 -15.50 -1.48 13.08
N THR A 34 -15.70 -2.78 12.88
CA THR A 34 -14.83 -3.81 13.47
C THR A 34 -13.45 -3.91 12.81
N CYS A 35 -13.19 -3.20 11.71
CA CYS A 35 -11.87 -3.07 11.08
C CYS A 35 -11.13 -1.79 11.48
N LEU A 36 -11.72 -0.91 12.29
CA LEU A 36 -11.13 0.38 12.66
C LEU A 36 -10.25 0.28 13.91
N GLY A 37 -9.09 0.95 13.83
CA GLY A 37 -8.20 1.18 14.97
C GLY A 37 -7.26 0.03 15.34
N PRO A 38 -6.45 0.20 16.39
CA PRO A 38 -5.42 -0.76 16.79
C PRO A 38 -5.99 -2.07 17.35
N ARG A 39 -7.25 -2.04 17.82
CA ARG A 39 -7.99 -3.22 18.32
C ARG A 39 -8.89 -3.84 17.23
N ALA A 40 -8.70 -3.45 15.97
CA ALA A 40 -9.45 -3.96 14.85
C ALA A 40 -9.31 -5.47 14.69
N LYS A 41 -10.37 -6.10 14.17
CA LYS A 41 -10.40 -7.50 13.79
C LYS A 41 -10.05 -7.64 12.30
N LEU A 42 -9.21 -8.62 11.99
CA LEU A 42 -8.93 -9.00 10.60
C LEU A 42 -10.14 -9.65 9.97
N LYS A 43 -10.32 -9.44 8.66
CA LYS A 43 -11.35 -10.07 7.85
C LYS A 43 -10.75 -11.14 6.96
N LEU A 44 -11.28 -12.35 7.07
CA LEU A 44 -10.99 -13.43 6.15
C LEU A 44 -12.02 -13.41 5.04
N LEU A 45 -11.58 -13.11 3.83
CA LEU A 45 -12.40 -13.07 2.63
C LEU A 45 -12.14 -14.33 1.81
N ARG A 46 -13.21 -15.02 1.42
CA ARG A 46 -13.16 -16.20 0.57
C ARG A 46 -14.01 -15.93 -0.66
N HIS A 47 -13.50 -16.30 -1.83
CA HIS A 47 -14.25 -16.22 -3.06
C HIS A 47 -15.37 -17.27 -3.08
N GLU A 48 -16.54 -16.94 -3.63
CA GLU A 48 -17.71 -17.84 -3.65
C GLU A 48 -17.44 -19.10 -4.49
N GLU A 49 -16.66 -18.97 -5.56
CA GLU A 49 -16.29 -20.06 -6.47
C GLU A 49 -15.13 -20.94 -5.93
N GLY A 50 -14.68 -20.71 -4.70
CA GLY A 50 -13.45 -21.29 -4.16
C GLY A 50 -12.20 -20.53 -4.61
N GLY A 51 -11.05 -20.87 -4.02
CA GLY A 51 -9.76 -20.24 -4.33
C GLY A 51 -9.01 -19.70 -3.11
N SER A 52 -8.06 -18.79 -3.34
CA SER A 52 -7.22 -18.23 -2.30
C SER A 52 -8.03 -17.37 -1.32
N ALA A 53 -7.86 -17.61 -0.02
CA ALA A 53 -8.45 -16.76 0.99
C ALA A 53 -7.54 -15.56 1.29
N ILE A 54 -8.16 -14.39 1.46
CA ILE A 54 -7.47 -13.12 1.70
C ILE A 54 -7.73 -12.70 3.14
N LEU A 55 -6.66 -12.46 3.88
CA LEU A 55 -6.73 -11.85 5.21
C LEU A 55 -6.41 -10.36 5.08
N THR A 56 -7.26 -9.48 5.63
CA THR A 56 -7.05 -8.03 5.55
C THR A 56 -7.67 -7.25 6.71
N SER A 57 -6.96 -6.22 7.17
CA SER A 57 -7.47 -5.11 8.00
C SER A 57 -7.84 -3.88 7.13
N SER A 58 -7.34 -3.83 5.90
CA SER A 58 -7.48 -2.69 4.99
C SER A 58 -8.85 -2.63 4.30
N PHE A 59 -9.56 -1.51 4.47
CA PHE A 59 -10.82 -1.22 3.75
C PHE A 59 -10.65 -1.23 2.23
N ARG A 60 -9.49 -0.79 1.74
CA ARG A 60 -9.22 -0.76 0.30
C ARG A 60 -9.26 -2.17 -0.29
N ARG A 61 -8.64 -3.15 0.38
CA ARG A 61 -8.67 -4.56 -0.04
C ARG A 61 -10.06 -5.15 0.18
N LEU A 62 -10.67 -4.88 1.33
CA LEU A 62 -12.02 -5.33 1.66
C LEU A 62 -13.02 -4.93 0.56
N PHE A 63 -13.09 -3.65 0.21
CA PHE A 63 -14.00 -3.15 -0.83
C PHE A 63 -13.68 -3.68 -2.23
N HIS A 64 -12.43 -4.05 -2.51
CA HIS A 64 -12.07 -4.63 -3.81
C HIS A 64 -12.62 -6.05 -3.98
N HIS A 65 -12.71 -6.81 -2.88
CA HIS A 65 -13.13 -8.21 -2.89
C HIS A 65 -14.57 -8.45 -2.40
N LEU A 66 -15.21 -7.45 -1.79
CA LEU A 66 -16.63 -7.54 -1.42
C LEU A 66 -17.53 -7.43 -2.65
N SER A 67 -18.32 -8.48 -2.89
CA SER A 67 -19.47 -8.44 -3.79
C SER A 67 -20.72 -8.08 -2.99
N VAL A 68 -21.43 -7.03 -3.40
CA VAL A 68 -22.67 -6.57 -2.74
C VAL A 68 -23.77 -6.48 -3.77
N LYS A 69 -24.99 -6.91 -3.42
CA LYS A 69 -26.15 -6.89 -4.32
C LYS A 69 -26.91 -5.55 -4.27
N ASN A 70 -27.07 -4.99 -3.08
CA ASN A 70 -27.79 -3.74 -2.83
C ASN A 70 -27.12 -2.53 -3.50
N ILE A 71 -27.89 -1.73 -4.24
CA ILE A 71 -27.38 -0.59 -5.03
C ILE A 71 -26.82 0.54 -4.16
N PHE A 72 -27.43 0.86 -3.02
CA PHE A 72 -26.95 1.90 -2.11
C PHE A 72 -25.61 1.50 -1.49
N THR A 73 -25.46 0.22 -1.14
CA THR A 73 -24.18 -0.32 -0.65
C THR A 73 -23.10 -0.24 -1.74
N LYS A 74 -23.44 -0.53 -3.01
CA LYS A 74 -22.54 -0.35 -4.16
C LYS A 74 -22.11 1.10 -4.32
N ILE A 75 -23.04 2.06 -4.20
CA ILE A 75 -22.75 3.49 -4.30
C ILE A 75 -21.75 3.89 -3.20
N VAL A 76 -22.02 3.54 -1.93
CA VAL A 76 -21.11 3.86 -0.81
C VAL A 76 -19.71 3.27 -1.04
N ILE A 77 -19.62 2.00 -1.41
CA ILE A 77 -18.34 1.33 -1.69
C ILE A 77 -17.63 2.00 -2.88
N SER A 78 -18.35 2.38 -3.92
CA SER A 78 -17.78 3.01 -5.11
C SER A 78 -17.27 4.42 -4.82
N THR A 79 -18.02 5.20 -4.03
CA THR A 79 -17.59 6.51 -3.53
C THR A 79 -16.33 6.38 -2.69
N ALA A 80 -16.28 5.41 -1.76
CA ALA A 80 -15.10 5.17 -0.95
C ALA A 80 -13.87 4.75 -1.80
N LYS A 81 -14.06 3.88 -2.80
CA LYS A 81 -13.01 3.52 -3.77
C LYS A 81 -12.52 4.74 -4.55
N CYS A 82 -13.43 5.59 -5.01
CA CYS A 82 -13.12 6.82 -5.73
C CYS A 82 -12.32 7.79 -4.85
N GLN A 83 -12.76 8.03 -3.61
CA GLN A 83 -12.04 8.85 -2.64
C GLN A 83 -10.63 8.31 -2.38
N LEU A 84 -10.45 7.00 -2.20
CA LEU A 84 -9.13 6.40 -2.04
C LEU A 84 -8.24 6.59 -3.28
N LYS A 85 -8.81 6.52 -4.48
CA LYS A 85 -8.09 6.77 -5.74
C LYS A 85 -7.71 8.25 -5.88
N ASN A 86 -8.63 9.17 -5.59
CA ASN A 86 -8.40 10.61 -5.65
C ASN A 86 -7.43 11.07 -4.58
N PHE A 87 -7.51 10.50 -3.37
CA PHE A 87 -6.53 10.73 -2.33
C PHE A 87 -5.15 10.26 -2.78
N LYS A 88 -5.02 9.08 -3.40
CA LYS A 88 -3.77 8.63 -4.03
C LYS A 88 -3.29 9.56 -5.14
N ALA A 89 -4.19 10.06 -5.99
CA ALA A 89 -3.84 10.98 -7.08
C ALA A 89 -3.39 12.34 -6.53
N TYR A 90 -4.08 12.88 -5.52
CA TYR A 90 -3.67 14.07 -4.79
C TYR A 90 -2.31 13.87 -4.11
N LEU A 91 -2.07 12.69 -3.53
CA LEU A 91 -0.77 12.31 -3.01
C LEU A 91 0.29 12.13 -4.11
N ALA A 92 -0.08 11.83 -5.36
CA ALA A 92 0.86 11.70 -6.48
C ALA A 92 1.19 13.05 -7.15
N LEU A 93 0.33 14.08 -7.01
CA LEU A 93 0.63 15.48 -7.35
C LEU A 93 1.73 16.08 -6.47
N VAL A 94 2.04 15.40 -5.37
CA VAL A 94 3.20 15.62 -4.53
C VAL A 94 4.27 14.66 -5.07
N PRO A 95 5.11 15.06 -6.07
CA PRO A 95 5.86 14.13 -6.92
C PRO A 95 6.74 13.17 -6.12
N PRO A 96 6.48 11.85 -6.11
CA PRO A 96 7.50 10.93 -5.63
C PRO A 96 8.75 11.09 -6.52
N PRO A 97 9.95 11.00 -5.93
CA PRO A 97 11.17 11.01 -6.73
C PRO A 97 11.16 9.76 -7.62
N SER A 98 10.95 9.99 -8.92
CA SER A 98 11.18 9.07 -10.06
C SER A 98 10.31 7.81 -10.19
N ARG A 99 9.86 7.61 -11.44
CA ARG A 99 9.07 6.48 -11.92
C ARG A 99 9.96 5.24 -12.07
N ILE A 100 9.83 4.27 -11.17
CA ILE A 100 9.79 2.81 -11.35
C ILE A 100 10.16 2.11 -10.01
N LEU A 101 9.22 1.29 -9.53
CA LEU A 101 9.18 0.48 -8.28
C LEU A 101 9.04 1.28 -6.97
N ASP A 102 7.80 1.65 -6.65
CA ASP A 102 7.28 1.97 -5.30
C ASP A 102 8.22 2.84 -4.42
N ASP A 103 8.43 4.06 -4.93
CA ASP A 103 8.73 5.36 -4.31
C ASP A 103 9.93 5.53 -3.35
N TYR A 104 10.59 4.48 -2.85
CA TYR A 104 11.55 4.61 -1.74
C TYR A 104 12.85 3.80 -1.84
N ASN A 105 13.14 3.18 -2.98
CA ASN A 105 14.24 2.21 -3.15
C ASN A 105 14.19 1.08 -2.10
N ILE A 106 12.98 0.66 -1.71
CA ILE A 106 12.74 -0.42 -0.75
C ILE A 106 11.89 -1.49 -1.42
N ASN A 107 12.43 -2.71 -1.52
CA ASN A 107 11.67 -3.89 -1.89
C ASN A 107 11.21 -4.64 -0.62
N MET A 108 10.01 -5.23 -0.66
CA MET A 108 9.51 -6.07 0.43
C MET A 108 9.31 -7.50 -0.05
N LEU A 109 9.89 -8.47 0.66
CA LEU A 109 9.76 -9.90 0.36
C LEU A 109 9.12 -10.62 1.54
N ASN A 110 8.16 -11.50 1.25
CA ASN A 110 7.56 -12.33 2.30
C ASN A 110 8.34 -13.64 2.46
N PHE A 111 8.55 -14.00 3.72
CA PHE A 111 9.18 -15.25 4.12
C PHE A 111 8.22 -16.04 5.03
N GLU A 112 7.68 -17.13 4.48
CA GLU A 112 6.79 -18.04 5.20
C GLU A 112 7.58 -18.99 6.12
N GLY A 113 7.04 -19.26 7.31
CA GLY A 113 7.58 -20.25 8.24
C GLY A 113 8.56 -19.70 9.28
N ALA A 114 8.66 -18.37 9.41
CA ALA A 114 9.41 -17.68 10.46
C ALA A 114 8.50 -16.85 11.37
N GLY A 115 8.95 -16.55 12.57
CA GLY A 115 8.33 -15.53 13.41
C GLY A 115 8.52 -14.12 12.85
N VAL A 116 7.63 -13.19 13.20
CA VAL A 116 7.73 -11.77 12.82
C VAL A 116 9.06 -11.14 13.29
N LYS A 117 9.58 -11.58 14.43
CA LYS A 117 10.88 -11.15 14.99
C LYS A 117 12.08 -11.54 14.13
N GLU A 118 11.94 -12.50 13.24
CA GLU A 118 13.00 -12.92 12.32
C GLU A 118 13.02 -12.11 11.02
N SER A 119 12.14 -11.11 10.90
CA SER A 119 12.17 -10.14 9.79
C SER A 119 13.48 -9.36 9.81
N LYS A 120 14.08 -9.13 8.63
CA LYS A 120 15.40 -8.51 8.50
C LYS A 120 15.41 -7.47 7.39
N LEU A 121 16.19 -6.41 7.59
CA LEU A 121 16.48 -5.41 6.57
C LEU A 121 17.86 -5.68 5.98
N PHE A 122 17.93 -5.78 4.66
CA PHE A 122 19.17 -5.95 3.93
C PHE A 122 19.44 -4.71 3.08
N ARG A 123 20.70 -4.29 3.04
CA ARG A 123 21.18 -3.35 2.03
C ARG A 123 21.46 -4.12 0.75
N GLY A 124 20.84 -3.70 -0.35
CA GLY A 124 20.84 -4.38 -1.64
C GLY A 124 19.53 -5.08 -1.98
N ILE A 125 19.50 -5.65 -3.19
CA ILE A 125 18.41 -6.50 -3.69
C ILE A 125 18.70 -7.94 -3.31
N LEU A 126 17.67 -8.66 -2.86
CA LEU A 126 17.73 -10.10 -2.67
C LEU A 126 17.13 -10.84 -3.87
N VAL A 127 17.95 -11.64 -4.55
CA VAL A 127 17.54 -12.52 -5.63
C VAL A 127 17.43 -13.94 -5.09
N PRO A 128 16.28 -14.62 -5.16
CA PRO A 128 16.15 -15.99 -4.68
C PRO A 128 16.99 -16.94 -5.53
N VAL A 129 17.75 -17.83 -4.88
CA VAL A 129 18.61 -18.81 -5.54
C VAL A 129 18.43 -20.20 -4.93
N SER A 130 18.71 -21.24 -5.71
CA SER A 130 18.70 -22.61 -5.20
C SER A 130 19.87 -22.85 -4.24
N LYS A 131 19.74 -23.82 -3.33
CA LYS A 131 20.85 -24.23 -2.44
C LYS A 131 22.10 -24.66 -3.24
N ILE A 132 21.89 -25.26 -4.41
CA ILE A 132 22.98 -25.71 -5.30
C ILE A 132 23.72 -24.48 -5.84
N ASP A 133 22.99 -23.49 -6.36
CA ASP A 133 23.59 -22.27 -6.90
C ASP A 133 24.29 -21.45 -5.79
N ALA A 134 23.70 -21.38 -4.59
CA ALA A 134 24.32 -20.73 -3.42
C ALA A 134 25.66 -21.37 -3.02
N ASN A 135 25.73 -22.70 -2.98
CA ASN A 135 26.96 -23.43 -2.66
C ASN A 135 28.01 -23.26 -3.78
N CYS A 136 27.57 -23.33 -5.05
CA CYS A 136 28.43 -23.07 -6.20
C CYS A 136 29.05 -21.68 -6.17
N PHE A 137 28.31 -20.66 -5.74
CA PHE A 137 28.82 -19.31 -5.58
C PHE A 137 29.83 -19.23 -4.43
N SER A 138 29.47 -19.74 -3.26
CA SER A 138 30.29 -19.63 -2.04
C SER A 138 31.64 -20.32 -2.18
N ASN A 139 31.70 -21.47 -2.86
CA ASN A 139 32.94 -22.21 -3.08
C ASN A 139 33.91 -21.55 -4.07
N ARG A 140 33.44 -20.60 -4.88
CA ARG A 140 34.21 -20.01 -5.99
C ARG A 140 34.67 -18.59 -5.74
N ASN A 141 34.05 -17.87 -4.81
CA ASN A 141 34.22 -16.42 -4.68
C ASN A 141 34.95 -16.02 -3.40
N ASN A 142 36.27 -15.81 -3.52
CA ASN A 142 37.10 -15.10 -2.52
C ASN A 142 37.41 -13.65 -2.93
N LYS A 143 36.93 -13.20 -4.09
CA LYS A 143 37.22 -11.86 -4.61
C LYS A 143 36.13 -10.88 -4.22
N THR A 144 36.51 -9.84 -3.48
CA THR A 144 35.71 -8.64 -3.23
C THR A 144 36.10 -7.56 -4.23
N GLY A 145 35.21 -7.17 -5.13
CA GLY A 145 35.46 -6.11 -6.12
C GLY A 145 34.26 -5.92 -7.04
N PRO A 146 34.28 -4.87 -7.89
CA PRO A 146 33.18 -4.61 -8.80
C PRO A 146 33.01 -5.79 -9.77
N TYR A 147 31.85 -6.41 -9.74
CA TYR A 147 31.51 -7.53 -10.61
C TYR A 147 30.89 -7.04 -11.90
N ARG A 148 31.46 -7.48 -13.02
CA ARG A 148 30.89 -7.26 -14.35
C ARG A 148 29.73 -8.21 -14.60
N LEU A 149 28.55 -7.66 -14.89
CA LEU A 149 27.29 -8.36 -15.09
C LEU A 149 26.80 -8.17 -16.54
N ALA A 150 26.38 -9.25 -17.19
CA ALA A 150 25.56 -9.21 -18.41
C ALA A 150 24.12 -9.62 -18.06
N LEU A 151 23.17 -8.72 -18.29
CA LEU A 151 21.76 -8.96 -18.01
C LEU A 151 20.99 -9.10 -19.34
N PHE A 152 20.15 -10.13 -19.47
CA PHE A 152 19.36 -10.41 -20.66
C PHE A 152 17.86 -10.39 -20.33
N SER A 153 17.07 -9.62 -21.08
CA SER A 153 15.60 -9.67 -21.04
C SER A 153 15.04 -10.65 -22.07
N THR A 154 15.83 -10.99 -23.10
CA THR A 154 15.52 -12.01 -24.09
C THR A 154 15.97 -13.41 -23.66
N SER A 155 15.39 -14.44 -24.27
CA SER A 155 15.69 -15.85 -23.98
C SER A 155 17.01 -16.26 -24.65
N LEU A 156 17.89 -16.94 -23.90
CA LEU A 156 19.11 -17.55 -24.45
C LEU A 156 18.89 -19.03 -24.76
N ALA A 157 17.70 -19.38 -25.28
CA ALA A 157 17.29 -20.75 -25.58
C ALA A 157 17.00 -21.04 -27.07
N GLY A 158 17.12 -20.04 -27.95
CA GLY A 158 16.84 -20.20 -29.38
C GLY A 158 15.42 -19.81 -29.81
N ASP A 159 14.57 -19.39 -28.86
CA ASP A 159 13.24 -18.81 -29.15
C ASP A 159 13.26 -17.30 -29.39
N ALA A 160 14.45 -16.68 -29.36
CA ALA A 160 14.57 -15.25 -29.64
C ALA A 160 14.35 -14.99 -31.12
N ASP A 161 13.72 -13.86 -31.47
CA ASP A 161 13.61 -13.39 -32.85
C ASP A 161 15.02 -13.23 -33.43
N PHE A 162 15.51 -14.29 -34.08
CA PHE A 162 16.70 -14.19 -34.89
C PHE A 162 16.37 -13.26 -36.05
N PRO A 163 17.29 -12.38 -36.46
CA PRO A 163 17.06 -11.42 -37.55
C PRO A 163 16.88 -12.09 -38.92
N VAL A 164 16.81 -13.42 -38.98
CA VAL A 164 16.68 -14.19 -40.20
C VAL A 164 15.20 -14.47 -40.45
N LYS A 165 14.47 -13.42 -40.87
CA LYS A 165 13.04 -13.50 -41.24
C LYS A 165 12.74 -14.31 -42.51
N ALA A 166 13.75 -14.92 -43.13
CA ALA A 166 13.59 -15.83 -44.27
C ALA A 166 14.73 -16.85 -44.28
N LEU A 167 14.53 -17.99 -43.62
CA LEU A 167 15.38 -19.17 -43.80
C LEU A 167 14.75 -20.04 -44.89
N GLU A 168 15.25 -19.94 -46.12
CA GLU A 168 15.05 -21.01 -47.11
C GLU A 168 16.02 -22.14 -46.74
N ILE A 169 15.47 -23.20 -46.13
CA ILE A 169 16.24 -24.36 -45.70
C ILE A 169 16.61 -25.17 -46.93
N SER A 170 17.82 -24.96 -47.45
CA SER A 170 18.45 -25.82 -48.45
C SER A 170 19.48 -26.75 -47.78
N GLY A 171 19.00 -27.89 -47.27
CA GLY A 171 19.83 -29.04 -46.87
C GLY A 171 20.28 -29.13 -45.39
N SER A 172 20.25 -30.38 -44.88
CA SER A 172 20.79 -31.02 -43.65
C SER A 172 20.77 -30.34 -42.27
N PHE A 173 20.64 -29.02 -42.15
CA PHE A 173 20.68 -28.33 -40.86
C PHE A 173 19.28 -27.96 -40.38
N THR A 174 19.03 -28.13 -39.08
CA THR A 174 17.79 -27.66 -38.45
C THR A 174 17.95 -26.23 -37.95
N ALA A 175 16.88 -25.43 -37.94
CA ALA A 175 16.90 -24.06 -37.42
C ALA A 175 17.43 -23.98 -35.96
N LEU A 176 17.24 -25.06 -35.20
CA LEU A 176 17.70 -25.20 -33.82
C LEU A 176 19.24 -25.25 -33.71
N GLU A 177 19.92 -25.87 -34.68
CA GLU A 177 21.38 -25.96 -34.71
C GLU A 177 22.02 -24.60 -35.04
N ILE A 178 21.40 -23.83 -35.93
CA ILE A 178 21.83 -22.47 -36.28
C ILE A 178 21.69 -21.55 -35.06
N GLY A 179 20.53 -21.58 -34.40
CA GLY A 179 20.31 -20.81 -33.17
C GLY A 179 21.31 -21.16 -32.06
N LEU A 180 21.66 -22.44 -31.92
CA LEU A 180 22.64 -22.89 -30.94
C LEU A 180 24.06 -22.41 -31.25
N LYS A 181 24.47 -22.44 -32.53
CA LYS A 181 25.76 -21.87 -32.96
C LYS A 181 25.84 -20.37 -32.64
N HIS A 182 24.77 -19.62 -32.88
CA HIS A 182 24.72 -18.18 -32.53
C HIS A 182 24.87 -17.96 -31.03
N LEU A 183 24.16 -18.73 -30.21
CA LEU A 183 24.28 -18.67 -28.75
C LEU A 183 25.70 -19.05 -28.27
N GLU A 184 26.39 -19.95 -28.96
CA GLU A 184 27.77 -20.29 -28.65
C GLU A 184 28.74 -19.14 -28.94
N ILE A 185 28.50 -18.37 -30.00
CA ILE A 185 29.27 -17.15 -30.33
C ILE A 185 29.09 -16.12 -29.20
N ILE A 186 27.85 -15.88 -28.77
CA ILE A 186 27.54 -14.99 -27.65
C ILE A 186 28.24 -15.46 -26.37
N ALA A 187 28.18 -16.77 -26.07
CA ALA A 187 28.85 -17.32 -24.91
C ALA A 187 30.36 -17.12 -24.95
N ASN A 188 30.99 -17.29 -26.12
CA ASN A 188 32.42 -17.01 -26.30
C ASN A 188 32.73 -15.52 -26.08
N LYS A 189 31.90 -14.60 -26.59
CA LYS A 189 32.05 -13.15 -26.36
C LYS A 189 32.00 -12.81 -24.87
N LEU A 190 31.05 -13.38 -24.12
CA LEU A 190 30.94 -13.19 -22.67
C LEU A 190 32.17 -13.71 -21.90
N ILE A 191 32.76 -14.82 -22.37
CA ILE A 191 34.00 -15.38 -21.80
C ILE A 191 35.19 -14.47 -22.07
N LEU A 192 35.35 -14.00 -23.32
CA LEU A 192 36.44 -13.09 -23.71
C LEU A 192 36.41 -11.78 -22.93
N GLU A 193 35.20 -11.24 -22.70
CA GLU A 193 34.96 -10.01 -21.94
C GLU A 193 35.09 -10.17 -20.41
N LYS A 194 35.44 -11.38 -19.93
CA LYS A 194 35.66 -11.71 -18.51
C LYS A 194 34.48 -11.30 -17.61
N VAL A 195 33.27 -11.59 -18.07
CA VAL A 195 32.04 -11.33 -17.32
C VAL A 195 31.98 -12.26 -16.10
N HIS A 196 31.56 -11.75 -14.95
CA HIS A 196 31.43 -12.53 -13.71
C HIS A 196 30.04 -13.16 -13.59
N PHE A 197 29.01 -12.39 -13.96
CA PHE A 197 27.62 -12.78 -13.84
C PHE A 197 26.88 -12.71 -15.17
N VAL A 198 26.12 -13.76 -15.47
CA VAL A 198 25.17 -13.76 -16.59
C VAL A 198 23.79 -14.03 -16.02
N PHE A 199 22.94 -13.01 -16.02
CA PHE A 199 21.58 -13.06 -15.50
C PHE A 199 20.58 -12.96 -16.64
N CYS A 200 19.53 -13.77 -16.60
CA CYS A 200 18.49 -13.76 -17.62
C CYS A 200 17.10 -13.72 -16.99
N GLN A 201 16.27 -12.81 -17.49
CA GLN A 201 14.84 -12.72 -17.16
C GLN A 201 14.12 -14.03 -17.51
N LYS A 202 14.50 -14.62 -18.64
CA LYS A 202 13.92 -15.84 -19.24
C LYS A 202 14.88 -17.02 -19.11
N VAL A 203 14.75 -18.03 -19.98
CA VAL A 203 15.50 -19.29 -19.92
C VAL A 203 16.87 -19.16 -20.59
N ILE A 204 17.87 -19.85 -20.05
CA ILE A 204 19.17 -20.04 -20.69
C ILE A 204 19.33 -21.50 -21.09
N HIS A 205 19.74 -21.75 -22.34
CA HIS A 205 19.93 -23.10 -22.86
C HIS A 205 20.95 -23.89 -21.99
N PRO A 206 20.67 -25.17 -21.61
CA PRO A 206 21.55 -25.94 -20.74
C PRO A 206 22.99 -26.10 -21.24
N LYS A 207 23.21 -26.23 -22.56
CA LYS A 207 24.57 -26.31 -23.13
C LYS A 207 25.35 -25.01 -22.91
N VAL A 208 24.69 -23.86 -23.12
CA VAL A 208 25.28 -22.52 -22.91
C VAL A 208 25.58 -22.30 -21.43
N ARG A 209 24.61 -22.63 -20.55
CA ARG A 209 24.78 -22.56 -19.10
C ARG A 209 25.99 -23.37 -18.63
N LYS A 210 26.10 -24.63 -19.05
CA LYS A 210 27.25 -25.49 -18.69
C LYS A 210 28.58 -24.92 -19.20
N LYS A 211 28.61 -24.38 -20.42
CA LYS A 211 29.82 -23.78 -21.01
C LYS A 211 30.32 -22.58 -20.19
N LEU A 212 29.41 -21.66 -19.86
CA LEU A 212 29.73 -20.49 -19.03
C LEU A 212 30.18 -20.90 -17.60
N GLN A 213 29.48 -21.85 -16.99
CA GLN A 213 29.80 -22.33 -15.64
C GLN A 213 31.13 -23.07 -15.55
N LYS A 214 31.58 -23.75 -16.61
CA LYS A 214 32.91 -24.40 -16.69
C LYS A 214 34.05 -23.38 -16.59
N VAL A 215 33.86 -22.19 -17.14
CA VAL A 215 34.84 -21.10 -17.12
C VAL A 215 34.78 -20.29 -15.82
N GLY A 216 33.83 -20.61 -14.92
CA GLY A 216 33.69 -19.94 -13.63
C GLY A 216 32.68 -18.79 -13.62
N ILE A 217 32.00 -18.52 -14.73
CA ILE A 217 30.94 -17.50 -14.80
C ILE A 217 29.71 -18.01 -14.05
N PHE A 218 29.16 -17.19 -13.16
CA PHE A 218 27.97 -17.54 -12.41
C PHE A 218 26.71 -17.13 -13.18
N VAL A 219 25.78 -18.06 -13.34
CA VAL A 219 24.65 -17.95 -14.27
C VAL A 219 23.34 -18.16 -13.53
N LEU A 220 22.42 -17.20 -13.64
CA LEU A 220 21.04 -17.32 -13.15
C LEU A 220 20.05 -17.06 -14.30
N ASP A 221 19.03 -17.90 -14.39
CA ASP A 221 17.95 -17.78 -15.35
C ASP A 221 16.59 -17.71 -14.65
N ARG A 222 15.54 -17.38 -15.42
CA ARG A 222 14.14 -17.29 -14.98
C ARG A 222 13.93 -16.32 -13.82
N LEU A 223 14.65 -15.20 -13.82
CA LEU A 223 14.53 -14.17 -12.78
C LEU A 223 13.15 -13.49 -12.77
N GLY A 224 12.45 -13.49 -13.90
CA GLY A 224 11.19 -12.76 -14.05
C GLY A 224 11.39 -11.25 -14.16
N THR A 225 10.31 -10.57 -14.54
CA THR A 225 10.36 -9.16 -14.95
C THR A 225 10.73 -8.21 -13.82
N GLU A 226 10.17 -8.40 -12.63
CA GLU A 226 10.36 -7.48 -11.50
C GLU A 226 11.79 -7.50 -10.95
N ILE A 227 12.36 -8.69 -10.75
CA ILE A 227 13.76 -8.83 -10.31
C ILE A 227 14.72 -8.27 -11.36
N THR A 228 14.43 -8.52 -12.65
CA THR A 228 15.25 -7.97 -13.75
C THR A 228 15.28 -6.45 -13.72
N LYS A 229 14.13 -5.78 -13.55
CA LYS A 229 14.06 -4.31 -13.42
C LYS A 229 14.85 -3.80 -12.22
N LEU A 230 14.73 -4.47 -11.08
CA LEU A 230 15.46 -4.13 -9.86
C LEU A 230 16.98 -4.22 -10.09
N ILE A 231 17.45 -5.28 -10.74
CA ILE A 231 18.88 -5.44 -11.07
C ILE A 231 19.34 -4.34 -12.03
N GLN A 232 18.56 -3.99 -13.06
CA GLN A 232 18.87 -2.86 -13.94
C GLN A 232 19.05 -1.57 -13.15
N PHE A 233 18.14 -1.31 -12.20
CA PHE A 233 18.19 -0.12 -11.36
C PHE A 233 19.47 -0.02 -10.52
N ILE A 234 19.83 -1.07 -9.77
CA ILE A 234 21.03 -1.00 -8.90
C ILE A 234 22.35 -1.06 -9.67
N SER A 235 22.36 -1.70 -10.83
CA SER A 235 23.60 -1.89 -11.59
C SER A 235 23.86 -0.74 -12.57
N GLY A 236 22.90 0.17 -12.73
CA GLY A 236 22.94 1.27 -13.69
C GLY A 236 22.93 0.82 -15.16
N GLY A 237 22.71 -0.47 -15.42
CA GLY A 237 22.85 -1.08 -16.75
C GLY A 237 21.52 -1.36 -17.48
N CYS A 238 21.63 -1.57 -18.79
CA CYS A 238 20.52 -1.97 -19.64
C CYS A 238 20.42 -3.50 -19.74
N ALA A 239 19.20 -4.04 -19.84
CA ALA A 239 19.00 -5.45 -20.14
C ALA A 239 19.06 -5.65 -21.66
N ASN A 240 19.87 -6.61 -22.10
CA ASN A 240 20.03 -6.95 -23.50
C ASN A 240 18.76 -7.65 -24.02
N ALA A 241 17.99 -6.92 -24.83
CA ALA A 241 16.75 -7.39 -25.43
C ALA A 241 16.93 -8.05 -26.81
N SER A 242 18.06 -7.77 -27.47
CA SER A 242 18.43 -8.35 -28.76
C SER A 242 19.73 -9.15 -28.62
N LEU A 243 19.81 -10.26 -29.34
CA LEU A 243 21.00 -11.11 -29.44
C LEU A 243 21.90 -10.73 -30.62
N VAL A 244 21.52 -9.71 -31.38
CA VAL A 244 22.23 -9.24 -32.59
C VAL A 244 23.09 -8.02 -32.28
N SER A 245 22.64 -7.19 -31.35
CA SER A 245 23.33 -5.97 -30.93
C SER A 245 24.52 -6.27 -30.03
N ASP A 246 25.39 -5.28 -29.86
CA ASP A 246 26.44 -5.36 -28.87
C ASP A 246 25.89 -5.55 -27.45
N ILE A 247 26.58 -6.40 -26.70
CA ILE A 247 26.18 -6.76 -25.33
C ILE A 247 26.58 -5.62 -24.41
N SER A 248 25.58 -5.00 -23.78
CA SER A 248 25.78 -4.06 -22.69
C SER A 248 26.14 -4.80 -21.40
N TYR A 249 27.04 -4.20 -20.63
CA TYR A 249 27.52 -4.71 -19.35
C TYR A 249 27.24 -3.72 -18.24
N ALA A 250 26.92 -4.24 -17.07
CA ALA A 250 26.68 -3.48 -15.85
C ALA A 250 27.74 -3.81 -14.79
N SER A 251 27.83 -2.98 -13.75
CA SER A 251 28.75 -3.17 -12.62
C SER A 251 27.97 -3.34 -11.33
N LEU A 252 28.36 -4.31 -10.50
CA LEU A 252 27.83 -4.51 -9.16
C LEU A 252 28.94 -4.34 -8.14
N ALA A 253 28.71 -3.58 -7.07
CA ALA A 253 29.72 -3.31 -6.05
C ALA A 253 29.99 -4.54 -5.19
N THR A 254 28.93 -5.20 -4.70
CA THR A 254 29.03 -6.38 -3.84
C THR A 254 27.99 -7.44 -4.22
N CYS A 255 28.33 -8.70 -3.96
CA CYS A 255 27.50 -9.85 -4.23
C CYS A 255 27.77 -10.92 -3.16
N VAL A 256 26.79 -11.15 -2.27
CA VAL A 256 26.95 -12.02 -1.10
C VAL A 256 25.79 -13.00 -1.02
N VAL A 257 26.06 -14.25 -0.64
CA VAL A 257 25.00 -15.22 -0.37
C VAL A 257 24.48 -15.01 1.04
N GLU A 258 23.18 -14.80 1.16
CA GLU A 258 22.48 -14.63 2.43
C GLU A 258 21.48 -15.76 2.61
N GLN A 259 21.39 -16.30 3.83
CA GLN A 259 20.37 -17.28 4.18
C GLN A 259 19.32 -16.62 5.07
N VAL A 260 18.05 -16.72 4.64
CA VAL A 260 16.90 -16.30 5.44
C VAL A 260 16.01 -17.51 5.67
N GLY A 261 16.02 -17.99 6.91
CA GLY A 261 15.43 -19.27 7.30
C GLY A 261 15.94 -20.42 6.44
N ARG A 262 15.07 -21.02 5.62
CA ARG A 262 15.42 -22.18 4.75
C ARG A 262 15.72 -21.80 3.30
N LYS A 263 15.59 -20.53 2.93
CA LYS A 263 15.80 -20.04 1.57
C LYS A 263 17.15 -19.33 1.46
N PHE A 264 17.76 -19.46 0.29
CA PHE A 264 19.02 -18.80 -0.05
C PHE A 264 18.73 -17.65 -1.01
N TYR A 265 19.43 -16.55 -0.79
CA TYR A 265 19.33 -15.34 -1.58
C TYR A 265 20.73 -14.88 -1.97
N LEU A 266 20.83 -14.29 -3.15
CA LEU A 266 21.98 -13.53 -3.57
C LEU A 266 21.68 -12.05 -3.31
N ARG A 267 22.43 -11.45 -2.39
CA ARG A 267 22.36 -10.03 -2.04
C ARG A 267 23.26 -9.25 -2.98
N LEU A 268 22.64 -8.42 -3.82
CA LEU A 268 23.29 -7.59 -4.82
C LEU A 268 23.28 -6.14 -4.37
N GLU A 269 24.43 -5.48 -4.33
CA GLU A 269 24.52 -4.04 -4.08
C GLU A 269 25.12 -3.30 -5.28
N GLY A 270 24.49 -2.18 -5.63
CA GLY A 270 25.03 -1.20 -6.56
C GLY A 270 26.03 -0.26 -5.87
N GLY A 271 26.81 0.46 -6.68
CA GLY A 271 27.74 1.48 -6.17
C GLY A 271 27.08 2.80 -5.81
N ASP A 272 26.16 3.27 -6.66
CA ASP A 272 25.73 4.68 -6.62
C ASP A 272 24.42 4.91 -5.85
N VAL A 273 23.46 3.98 -5.95
CA VAL A 273 22.11 4.18 -5.40
C VAL A 273 21.86 3.20 -4.25
N PRO A 274 21.60 3.68 -3.02
CA PRO A 274 21.22 2.82 -1.92
C PRO A 274 19.83 2.23 -2.19
N PHE A 275 19.77 0.91 -2.21
CA PHE A 275 18.55 0.13 -2.30
C PHE A 275 18.47 -0.82 -1.11
N PHE A 276 17.27 -1.06 -0.59
CA PHE A 276 17.06 -1.92 0.56
C PHE A 276 16.01 -3.00 0.26
N THR A 277 16.18 -4.17 0.86
CA THR A 277 15.17 -5.22 0.84
C THR A 277 14.76 -5.56 2.26
N LEU A 278 13.50 -5.34 2.60
CA LEU A 278 12.88 -5.75 3.85
C LEU A 278 12.28 -7.15 3.67
N VAL A 279 12.82 -8.13 4.37
CA VAL A 279 12.27 -9.49 4.42
C VAL A 279 11.36 -9.61 5.63
N LEU A 280 10.09 -9.90 5.38
CA LEU A 280 9.02 -9.98 6.37
C LEU A 280 8.71 -11.45 6.67
N GLY A 281 8.98 -11.88 7.91
CA GLY A 281 8.70 -13.23 8.39
C GLY A 281 7.29 -13.36 8.95
N HIS A 282 6.56 -14.40 8.58
CA HIS A 282 5.38 -14.85 9.33
C HIS A 282 5.16 -16.36 9.17
N CYS A 283 4.59 -17.00 10.20
CA CYS A 283 4.25 -18.43 10.17
C CYS A 283 3.09 -18.77 9.23
N ASN A 284 2.39 -17.76 8.68
CA ASN A 284 1.21 -17.92 7.85
C ASN A 284 1.36 -17.00 6.63
N ALA A 285 1.27 -17.58 5.43
CA ALA A 285 1.41 -16.84 4.17
C ALA A 285 0.40 -15.67 4.00
N GLN A 286 -0.85 -15.84 4.44
CA GLN A 286 -1.88 -14.81 4.35
C GLN A 286 -1.60 -13.64 5.30
N ALA A 287 -1.13 -13.95 6.51
CA ALA A 287 -0.71 -12.94 7.47
C ALA A 287 0.59 -12.24 7.03
N ALA A 288 1.54 -12.95 6.41
CA ALA A 288 2.72 -12.35 5.79
C ALA A 288 2.32 -11.35 4.69
N ALA A 289 1.37 -11.73 3.83
CA ALA A 289 0.87 -10.86 2.78
C ALA A 289 0.18 -9.60 3.34
N GLU A 290 -0.59 -9.73 4.43
CA GLU A 290 -1.16 -8.56 5.11
C GLU A 290 -0.09 -7.70 5.78
N LEU A 291 0.90 -8.31 6.43
CA LEU A 291 2.02 -7.60 7.04
C LEU A 291 2.77 -6.75 6.00
N GLN A 292 3.00 -7.28 4.80
CA GLN A 292 3.60 -6.54 3.69
C GLN A 292 2.77 -5.32 3.30
N VAL A 293 1.44 -5.45 3.24
CA VAL A 293 0.55 -4.33 2.94
C VAL A 293 0.63 -3.25 4.03
N VAL A 294 0.61 -3.66 5.30
CA VAL A 294 0.70 -2.74 6.45
C VAL A 294 2.05 -2.03 6.48
N CYS A 295 3.16 -2.76 6.26
CA CYS A 295 4.49 -2.17 6.15
C CYS A 295 4.57 -1.16 4.99
N GLY A 296 4.00 -1.48 3.82
CA GLY A 296 3.95 -0.55 2.69
C GLY A 296 3.16 0.73 3.01
N GLN A 297 2.06 0.62 3.74
CA GLN A 297 1.30 1.78 4.22
C GLN A 297 2.10 2.61 5.23
N ALA A 298 2.84 1.96 6.13
CA ALA A 298 3.68 2.63 7.11
C ALA A 298 4.83 3.39 6.44
N PHE A 299 5.51 2.79 5.46
CA PHE A 299 6.53 3.49 4.67
C PHE A 299 5.93 4.69 3.95
N SER A 300 4.82 4.50 3.23
CA SER A 300 4.14 5.61 2.55
C SER A 300 3.78 6.76 3.51
N ALA A 301 3.32 6.46 4.73
CA ALA A 301 3.07 7.47 5.76
C ALA A 301 4.36 8.16 6.23
N LEU A 302 5.42 7.41 6.51
CA LEU A 302 6.71 7.96 6.93
C LEU A 302 7.27 8.97 5.92
N PHE A 303 7.30 8.61 4.65
CA PHE A 303 7.83 9.50 3.62
C PHE A 303 6.94 10.72 3.37
N ARG A 304 5.63 10.60 3.58
CA ARG A 304 4.72 11.77 3.59
C ARG A 304 5.04 12.73 4.74
N ILE A 305 5.38 12.20 5.92
CA ILE A 305 5.80 13.01 7.06
C ILE A 305 7.12 13.71 6.74
N LEU A 306 8.11 12.99 6.21
CA LEU A 306 9.40 13.58 5.81
C LEU A 306 9.23 14.73 4.82
N ARG A 307 8.25 14.63 3.92
CA ARG A 307 8.01 15.66 2.91
C ARG A 307 7.19 16.86 3.41
N SER A 308 6.12 16.60 4.16
CA SER A 308 5.17 17.66 4.52
C SER A 308 5.44 18.28 5.89
N GLY A 309 6.08 17.54 6.81
CA GLY A 309 6.29 17.94 8.20
C GLY A 309 4.99 18.09 9.01
N LYS A 310 3.83 17.71 8.45
CA LYS A 310 2.52 17.95 9.06
C LYS A 310 1.96 16.68 9.68
N VAL A 311 1.47 16.80 10.91
CA VAL A 311 0.79 15.75 11.66
C VAL A 311 -0.44 16.34 12.36
N CYS A 312 -1.45 15.51 12.61
CA CYS A 312 -2.65 15.89 13.36
C CYS A 312 -2.84 14.95 14.56
N SER A 313 -3.66 15.39 15.53
CA SER A 313 -4.03 14.58 16.69
C SER A 313 -4.87 13.39 16.24
N GLY A 314 -4.34 12.17 16.43
CA GLY A 314 -5.03 10.93 16.08
C GLY A 314 -6.13 10.54 17.06
N ALA A 315 -6.49 9.25 17.05
CA ALA A 315 -7.49 8.66 17.95
C ALA A 315 -8.90 9.29 17.88
N GLY A 316 -9.24 9.93 16.75
CA GLY A 316 -10.52 10.61 16.54
C GLY A 316 -10.51 12.09 16.95
N CYS A 317 -9.43 12.61 17.54
CA CYS A 317 -9.43 13.99 18.06
C CYS A 317 -9.55 15.03 16.93
N ALA A 318 -8.80 14.85 15.85
CA ALA A 318 -8.85 15.77 14.70
C ALA A 318 -10.22 15.77 14.01
N GLU A 319 -10.83 14.59 13.89
CA GLU A 319 -12.16 14.43 13.31
C GLU A 319 -13.23 15.13 14.17
N ILE A 320 -13.19 14.94 15.49
CA ILE A 320 -14.11 15.60 16.43
C ILE A 320 -13.92 17.11 16.43
N TYR A 321 -12.67 17.59 16.47
CA TYR A 321 -12.36 19.02 16.38
C TYR A 321 -12.95 19.64 15.11
N THR A 322 -12.72 19.01 13.96
CA THR A 322 -13.19 19.49 12.66
C THR A 322 -14.72 19.49 12.59
N ALA A 323 -15.38 18.48 13.16
CA ALA A 323 -16.84 18.39 13.20
C ALA A 323 -17.47 19.51 14.04
N HIS A 324 -16.85 19.89 15.16
CA HIS A 324 -17.29 21.01 15.98
C HIS A 324 -17.08 22.36 15.29
N ILE A 325 -15.94 22.57 14.61
CA ILE A 325 -15.73 23.77 13.78
C ILE A 325 -16.81 23.88 12.70
N TRP A 326 -17.09 22.78 12.02
CA TRP A 326 -18.12 22.76 10.99
C TRP A 326 -19.49 23.11 11.57
N ALA A 327 -19.88 22.53 12.71
CA ALA A 327 -21.16 22.82 13.36
C ALA A 327 -21.26 24.29 13.82
N ALA A 328 -20.16 24.87 14.31
CA ALA A 328 -20.10 26.29 14.66
C ALA A 328 -20.31 27.19 13.43
N LYS A 329 -19.66 26.87 12.30
CA LYS A 329 -19.83 27.60 11.03
C LYS A 329 -21.26 27.50 10.48
N VAL A 330 -21.87 26.32 10.53
CA VAL A 330 -23.27 26.12 10.13
C VAL A 330 -24.21 26.98 10.97
N LYS A 331 -23.93 27.13 12.26
CA LYS A 331 -24.71 28.00 13.16
C LYS A 331 -24.52 29.47 12.80
N GLU A 332 -23.28 29.91 12.57
CA GLU A 332 -22.95 31.28 12.18
C GLU A 332 -23.60 31.69 10.85
N GLN A 333 -23.58 30.79 9.85
CA GLN A 333 -24.10 31.03 8.50
C GLN A 333 -25.55 30.55 8.30
N SER A 334 -26.28 30.33 9.39
CA SER A 334 -27.60 29.69 9.33
C SER A 334 -28.64 30.46 8.52
N GLU A 335 -28.59 31.79 8.51
CA GLU A 335 -29.49 32.62 7.71
C GLU A 335 -29.20 32.48 6.21
N THR A 336 -27.93 32.58 5.80
CA THR A 336 -27.51 32.41 4.41
C THR A 336 -27.86 31.02 3.87
N ILE A 337 -27.57 29.97 4.64
CA ILE A 337 -27.86 28.58 4.24
C ILE A 337 -29.38 28.36 4.12
N ARG A 338 -30.16 28.93 5.03
CA ARG A 338 -31.62 28.87 4.97
C ARG A 338 -32.13 29.49 3.67
N ASP A 339 -31.61 30.65 3.31
CA ASP A 339 -32.09 31.42 2.16
C ASP A 339 -31.67 30.77 0.83
N GLU A 340 -30.49 30.14 0.77
CA GLU A 340 -30.02 29.39 -0.42
C GLU A 340 -30.71 28.04 -0.62
N VAL A 341 -30.89 27.27 0.47
CA VAL A 341 -31.37 25.86 0.40
C VAL A 341 -32.88 25.76 0.63
N GLY A 342 -33.51 26.80 1.18
CA GLY A 342 -34.93 26.82 1.51
C GLY A 342 -35.31 25.90 2.68
N CYS A 343 -34.39 25.65 3.62
CA CYS A 343 -34.58 24.70 4.72
C CYS A 343 -34.87 25.38 6.07
N THR A 344 -35.69 24.77 6.92
CA THR A 344 -36.01 25.32 8.25
C THR A 344 -34.82 25.24 9.21
N LEU A 345 -34.78 26.12 10.22
CA LEU A 345 -33.79 26.04 11.31
C LEU A 345 -33.80 24.66 12.00
N GLY A 346 -34.97 24.04 12.14
CA GLY A 346 -35.12 22.69 12.69
C GLY A 346 -34.45 21.61 11.83
N GLN A 347 -34.65 21.66 10.51
CA GLN A 347 -34.01 20.75 9.57
C GLN A 347 -32.49 20.92 9.55
N MET A 348 -31.99 22.16 9.56
CA MET A 348 -30.54 22.41 9.64
C MET A 348 -29.93 21.88 10.94
N ARG A 349 -30.58 22.12 12.09
CA ARG A 349 -30.14 21.57 13.37
C ARG A 349 -30.18 20.05 13.39
N GLY A 350 -31.22 19.44 12.81
CA GLY A 350 -31.35 18.00 12.66
C GLY A 350 -30.18 17.42 11.84
N ALA A 351 -29.89 18.00 10.68
CA ALA A 351 -28.78 17.60 9.82
C ALA A 351 -27.42 17.77 10.51
N SER A 352 -27.19 18.91 11.18
CA SER A 352 -25.96 19.18 11.92
C SER A 352 -25.75 18.19 13.07
N THR A 353 -26.83 17.90 13.82
CA THR A 353 -26.80 16.91 14.90
C THR A 353 -26.53 15.50 14.36
N ALA A 354 -27.15 15.12 13.25
CA ALA A 354 -26.93 13.82 12.63
C ALA A 354 -25.48 13.67 12.15
N PHE A 355 -24.89 14.72 11.55
CA PHE A 355 -23.50 14.74 11.13
C PHE A 355 -22.54 14.57 12.32
N LEU A 356 -22.70 15.38 13.38
CA LEU A 356 -21.88 15.29 14.59
C LEU A 356 -21.96 13.90 15.23
N ARG A 357 -23.15 13.32 15.31
CA ARG A 357 -23.35 11.95 15.81
C ARG A 357 -22.60 10.93 14.95
N SER A 358 -22.72 11.04 13.62
CA SER A 358 -22.08 10.11 12.69
C SER A 358 -20.55 10.16 12.79
N VAL A 359 -19.97 11.36 12.89
CA VAL A 359 -18.52 11.53 13.11
C VAL A 359 -18.10 10.96 14.46
N THR A 360 -18.88 11.24 15.51
CA THR A 360 -18.60 10.71 16.86
C THR A 360 -18.61 9.19 16.89
N ASP A 361 -19.64 8.57 16.30
CA ASP A 361 -19.77 7.11 16.24
C ASP A 361 -18.60 6.48 15.46
N ALA A 362 -18.13 7.12 14.38
CA ALA A 362 -16.94 6.66 13.65
C ALA A 362 -15.65 6.77 14.47
N CYS A 363 -15.47 7.85 15.23
CA CYS A 363 -14.29 8.06 16.07
C CYS A 363 -14.26 7.08 17.25
N VAL A 364 -15.42 6.82 17.86
CA VAL A 364 -15.57 5.85 18.94
C VAL A 364 -15.34 4.42 18.47
N ALA A 365 -15.76 4.08 17.24
CA ALA A 365 -15.52 2.76 16.65
C ALA A 365 -14.02 2.40 16.53
N VAL A 366 -13.14 3.40 16.39
CA VAL A 366 -11.66 3.21 16.42
C VAL A 366 -11.21 2.57 17.73
N HIS A 367 -11.91 2.84 18.82
CA HIS A 367 -11.62 2.35 20.16
C HIS A 367 -12.36 1.05 20.51
N GLN A 368 -13.18 0.53 19.60
CA GLN A 368 -14.05 -0.63 19.82
C GLN A 368 -14.98 -0.46 21.04
N GLY A 369 -15.43 0.77 21.32
CA GLY A 369 -16.38 1.09 22.39
C GLY A 369 -17.72 1.59 21.87
N ALA A 370 -18.62 1.89 22.79
CA ALA A 370 -19.90 2.54 22.51
C ALA A 370 -19.80 4.06 22.74
N ARG A 371 -20.65 4.86 22.09
CA ARG A 371 -20.61 6.33 22.24
C ARG A 371 -20.74 6.77 23.70
N LEU A 372 -21.53 6.06 24.49
CA LEU A 372 -21.73 6.34 25.92
C LEU A 372 -20.47 6.13 26.77
N ASP A 373 -19.49 5.40 26.25
CA ASP A 373 -18.20 5.18 26.91
C ASP A 373 -17.25 6.37 26.74
N PHE A 374 -17.64 7.40 25.97
CA PHE A 374 -16.76 8.51 25.62
C PHE A 374 -17.40 9.88 25.84
N VAL A 375 -16.60 10.81 26.37
CA VAL A 375 -16.93 12.22 26.45
C VAL A 375 -16.02 12.99 25.49
N THR A 376 -16.58 13.94 24.75
CA THR A 376 -15.85 14.77 23.79
C THR A 376 -15.84 16.23 24.24
N GLU A 377 -14.71 16.89 24.03
CA GLU A 377 -14.54 18.33 24.21
C GLU A 377 -14.65 19.03 22.85
N HIS A 378 -15.35 20.16 22.82
CA HIS A 378 -15.60 20.93 21.60
C HIS A 378 -14.45 21.87 21.23
N THR A 379 -13.67 22.37 22.20
CA THR A 379 -12.61 23.37 21.96
C THR A 379 -11.41 22.78 21.25
N HIS A 380 -10.89 21.65 21.73
CA HIS A 380 -9.70 21.00 21.16
C HIS A 380 -10.01 19.65 20.49
N GLY A 381 -11.29 19.22 20.52
CA GLY A 381 -11.74 17.97 19.93
C GLY A 381 -11.27 16.72 20.66
N HIS A 382 -10.79 16.85 21.90
CA HIS A 382 -10.31 15.70 22.66
C HIS A 382 -11.45 14.76 23.06
N MET A 383 -11.10 13.50 23.26
CA MET A 383 -12.03 12.42 23.57
C MET A 383 -11.49 11.64 24.77
N TRP A 384 -12.29 11.45 25.81
CA TRP A 384 -11.91 10.69 27.01
C TRP A 384 -12.84 9.52 27.18
N ARG A 385 -12.30 8.41 27.69
CA ARG A 385 -13.10 7.27 28.07
C ARG A 385 -13.69 7.51 29.45
N ALA A 386 -15.01 7.43 29.56
CA ALA A 386 -15.76 7.54 30.79
C ALA A 386 -16.22 6.15 31.24
N GLU A 387 -16.08 5.87 32.54
CA GLU A 387 -16.72 4.70 33.15
C GLU A 387 -18.17 5.09 33.52
N GLU A 388 -19.15 4.37 32.97
CA GLU A 388 -20.57 4.45 33.37
C GLU A 388 -21.15 5.89 33.46
N GLY A 389 -20.85 6.74 32.47
CA GLY A 389 -21.39 8.11 32.43
C GLY A 389 -20.78 9.07 33.44
N GLN A 390 -19.72 8.66 34.17
CA GLN A 390 -18.93 9.56 35.00
C GLN A 390 -18.02 10.42 34.13
N PHE A 391 -17.92 11.71 34.47
CA PHE A 391 -16.99 12.61 33.79
C PHE A 391 -15.53 12.18 34.01
N PRO A 392 -14.64 12.41 33.02
CA PRO A 392 -13.22 12.09 33.17
C PRO A 392 -12.62 12.82 34.37
N LYS A 393 -11.91 12.07 35.22
CA LYS A 393 -11.15 12.58 36.35
C LYS A 393 -9.95 13.37 35.84
N GLN A 394 -9.40 14.27 36.66
CA GLN A 394 -8.27 15.13 36.29
C GLN A 394 -7.05 14.37 35.73
N ASP A 395 -6.82 13.14 36.20
CA ASP A 395 -5.72 12.28 35.74
C ASP A 395 -6.05 11.44 34.50
N ASP A 396 -7.31 11.45 34.05
CA ASP A 396 -7.72 10.68 32.89
C ASP A 396 -7.09 11.25 31.62
N ARG A 397 -6.51 10.34 30.85
CA ARG A 397 -5.89 10.68 29.57
C ARG A 397 -6.91 10.65 28.45
N CYS A 398 -6.81 11.64 27.59
CA CYS A 398 -7.47 11.63 26.30
C CYS A 398 -7.09 10.36 25.53
N ALA A 399 -7.96 9.89 24.65
CA ALA A 399 -7.78 8.71 23.82
C ALA A 399 -6.56 8.80 22.89
N CYS A 400 -6.07 10.02 22.60
CA CYS A 400 -4.79 10.24 21.91
C CYS A 400 -3.55 10.10 22.80
N ALA A 401 -3.74 9.82 24.10
CA ALA A 401 -2.75 9.69 25.17
C ALA A 401 -1.84 10.91 25.44
N ARG A 402 -2.07 12.03 24.74
CA ARG A 402 -1.21 13.23 24.82
C ARG A 402 -1.66 14.28 25.84
N PHE A 403 -2.95 14.34 26.16
CA PHE A 403 -3.52 15.35 27.05
C PHE A 403 -4.22 14.71 28.24
N CYS A 404 -4.09 15.30 29.42
CA CYS A 404 -4.85 14.95 30.62
C CYS A 404 -6.08 15.85 30.74
N ALA A 405 -7.16 15.33 31.32
CA ALA A 405 -8.38 16.11 31.54
C ALA A 405 -8.16 17.32 32.45
N SER A 406 -7.16 17.29 33.34
CA SER A 406 -6.74 18.44 34.17
C SER A 406 -6.29 19.68 33.39
N GLY A 407 -5.86 19.52 32.13
CA GLY A 407 -5.45 20.63 31.26
C GLY A 407 -6.60 21.28 30.50
N VAL A 408 -7.83 20.78 30.65
CA VAL A 408 -9.02 21.29 29.98
C VAL A 408 -9.92 21.94 31.02
N ASP A 409 -10.26 23.21 30.80
CA ASP A 409 -11.03 24.01 31.76
C ASP A 409 -12.38 23.32 32.03
N SER A 410 -12.49 22.74 33.23
CA SER A 410 -13.61 21.91 33.66
C SER A 410 -14.97 22.61 33.48
N GLY A 411 -15.02 23.95 33.55
CA GLY A 411 -16.22 24.75 33.31
C GLY A 411 -16.82 24.67 31.89
N LEU A 412 -16.01 24.36 30.86
CA LEU A 412 -16.48 24.18 29.48
C LEU A 412 -17.07 22.78 29.22
N PHE A 413 -16.67 21.79 30.02
CA PHE A 413 -17.23 20.43 30.01
C PHE A 413 -18.69 20.39 30.50
N PHE A 414 -19.06 21.25 31.46
CA PHE A 414 -20.36 21.20 32.14
C PHE A 414 -21.52 21.90 31.42
N ARG A 415 -21.28 22.63 30.32
CA ARG A 415 -22.33 23.45 29.67
C ARG A 415 -23.24 22.72 28.67
N THR A 416 -23.09 21.42 28.44
CA THR A 416 -23.83 20.71 27.38
C THR A 416 -24.90 19.72 27.84
N SER A 417 -25.29 19.71 29.12
CA SER A 417 -26.49 18.98 29.57
C SER A 417 -27.73 19.85 29.79
N GLY A 418 -27.70 21.15 29.48
CA GLY A 418 -28.84 22.05 29.71
C GLY A 418 -29.06 23.08 28.61
N PHE A 419 -30.19 22.98 27.92
CA PHE A 419 -30.85 24.13 27.29
C PHE A 419 -31.14 25.18 28.38
N ALA A 420 -30.38 26.27 28.44
CA ALA A 420 -30.81 27.52 29.06
C ALA A 420 -29.96 28.68 28.53
N GLY A 421 -30.63 29.73 28.05
CA GLY A 421 -30.01 30.90 27.47
C GLY A 421 -29.16 31.70 28.45
N SER A 422 -28.06 32.24 27.96
CA SER A 422 -27.55 33.57 28.33
C SER A 422 -26.47 33.98 27.34
N THR A 423 -26.44 35.28 27.10
CA THR A 423 -25.65 36.04 26.12
C THR A 423 -24.12 35.85 26.26
N PRO A 424 -23.33 36.01 25.17
CA PRO A 424 -21.89 35.83 25.23
C PRO A 424 -21.20 37.10 25.74
N GLY A 425 -20.54 36.99 26.89
CA GLY A 425 -19.50 37.93 27.30
C GLY A 425 -18.24 37.72 26.45
N ARG A 426 -17.74 38.80 25.84
CA ARG A 426 -16.45 38.88 25.14
C ARG A 426 -15.31 38.30 26.00
N PRO A 427 -14.42 37.46 25.46
CA PRO A 427 -13.13 37.23 26.09
C PRO A 427 -12.26 38.48 25.89
N LYS A 428 -11.67 38.95 26.98
CA LYS A 428 -10.66 39.99 26.99
C LYS A 428 -9.43 39.53 26.20
N THR A 429 -8.91 40.46 25.42
CA THR A 429 -7.64 40.44 24.72
C THR A 429 -6.50 39.85 25.58
N ALA A 430 -5.95 38.73 25.14
CA ALA A 430 -4.56 38.38 25.42
C ALA A 430 -3.89 38.08 24.08
N ASN A 431 -2.83 38.83 23.79
CA ASN A 431 -2.04 38.72 22.59
C ASN A 431 -1.42 37.31 22.45
N LEU A 432 -1.59 36.76 21.24
CA LEU A 432 -0.82 35.77 20.47
C LEU A 432 0.55 35.27 21.04
N PRO A 433 1.03 34.06 20.66
CA PRO A 433 0.81 33.51 19.32
C PRO A 433 0.53 31.99 19.21
N ILE A 434 -0.10 31.64 18.08
CA ILE A 434 -0.28 30.29 17.54
C ILE A 434 -1.19 29.40 18.40
N CYS A 435 -2.49 29.42 18.08
CA CYS A 435 -3.25 28.24 17.62
C CYS A 435 -4.67 28.64 17.26
#